data_AF-A0A6L0WH37-F1
#
_entry.id   AF-A0A6L0WH37-F1
#
_cell.length_a   1.000
_cell.length_b   1.000
_cell.length_c   1.000
_cell.angle_alpha   90.00
_cell.angle_beta   90.00
_cell.angle_gamma   90.00
#
_symmetry.space_group_name_H-M   'P 1'
#
loop_
_entity.id
_entity.type
_entity.pdbx_description
1 polymer ?
#
loop_
_entity_poly.entity_id
_entity_poly.type
_entity_poly.pdbx_seq_one_letter_code
_entity_poly.pdbx_strand_id
1 'polypeptide(L)'
;MIHPYLWIAVVGGFVGFLVACGNGANDLANAFGTSYGSRVLTMLQIVVIAAVCEFSGAVGLGSEVATTMSSGIAKLSTFEDDPYVLMYGFLCTLGATFIWLLVATLANLPVSSHHAVAGGIIGFALVYGGGDAVVWAGRKQAFPYVSGFVPIVVSWFISPLLAGLAAAVLYSMARFLILERTFAVRLAPYLMPVIVLIVFFLEFIFIFLNAASNRLSWSSGHAAWMAIAVAASVAVLSLGLIPVMKRRIESIRVSGEKCGAEEGCDAVEAMRMKMMGARVSSIRTFQTRRQAGEYLMAEKQRRKEREAPANVVKTEPAEEGSNEAEDARAAKKLGLASRLVYGAVVRDESSDVDSPFDENANGAQGGSDEVDAVHVTAIDPKFNYLKYDESGVRMFDPRAEYMFRMLQVVTAACTSLAHGSNDVSNAIGPYAAIYQVYRTGNVASAANVEVWLLCLGGAGIVVGLATFGLPIMRLLGEKLAVLTPVRGCAAEVATALVVSLASTYGIPVSSTHCITGAVLAISMVDVGFRRVRWALVLKMYVGWVFTLIVTAIISACFFAQGITAPVPRGSR
;
A
#
# COMPACT_ATOMS: atom_id res chain seq x y z
N MET A 1 -4.99 -32.25 35.79
CA MET A 1 -4.29 -31.16 36.50
C MET A 1 -4.40 -29.91 35.62
N ILE A 2 -5.00 -28.83 36.11
CA ILE A 2 -5.01 -27.54 35.39
C ILE A 2 -3.58 -27.00 35.49
N HIS A 3 -2.87 -26.86 34.36
CA HIS A 3 -1.57 -26.19 34.35
C HIS A 3 -1.77 -24.76 34.91
N PRO A 4 -1.01 -24.32 35.93
CA PRO A 4 -1.18 -23.00 36.55
C PRO A 4 -1.01 -21.83 35.58
N TYR A 5 -0.42 -22.08 34.41
CA TYR A 5 -0.15 -21.09 33.36
C TYR A 5 -1.05 -21.23 32.12
N LEU A 6 -2.11 -22.05 32.17
CA LEU A 6 -3.09 -22.17 31.08
C LEU A 6 -3.69 -20.80 30.70
N TRP A 7 -3.88 -19.91 31.67
CA TRP A 7 -4.39 -18.57 31.43
C TRP A 7 -3.49 -17.76 30.49
N ILE A 8 -2.15 -17.92 30.57
CA ILE A 8 -1.22 -17.21 29.68
C ILE A 8 -1.40 -17.69 28.24
N ALA A 9 -1.59 -18.98 28.03
CA ALA A 9 -1.86 -19.54 26.71
C ALA A 9 -3.20 -19.05 26.14
N VAL A 10 -4.28 -19.07 26.95
CA VAL A 10 -5.61 -18.63 26.51
C VAL A 10 -5.64 -17.13 26.21
N VAL A 11 -5.14 -16.31 27.14
CA VAL A 11 -5.06 -14.86 26.95
C VAL A 11 -4.09 -14.52 25.82
N GLY A 12 -2.95 -15.19 25.73
CA GLY A 12 -1.98 -15.04 24.64
C GLY A 12 -2.60 -15.33 23.28
N GLY A 13 -3.46 -16.35 23.16
CA GLY A 13 -4.17 -16.66 21.92
C GLY A 13 -5.17 -15.57 21.55
N PHE A 14 -5.92 -15.07 22.53
CA PHE A 14 -6.86 -13.96 22.31
C PHE A 14 -6.14 -12.67 21.92
N VAL A 15 -5.09 -12.28 22.63
CA VAL A 15 -4.32 -11.06 22.33
C VAL A 15 -3.53 -11.24 21.02
N GLY A 16 -3.01 -12.43 20.73
CA GLY A 16 -2.40 -12.75 19.43
C GLY A 16 -3.39 -12.58 18.27
N PHE A 17 -4.63 -13.03 18.42
CA PHE A 17 -5.70 -12.75 17.46
C PHE A 17 -5.95 -11.24 17.31
N LEU A 18 -5.96 -10.48 18.41
CA LEU A 18 -6.12 -9.02 18.35
C LEU A 18 -4.94 -8.31 17.68
N VAL A 19 -3.70 -8.76 17.89
CA VAL A 19 -2.52 -8.27 17.15
C VAL A 19 -2.69 -8.54 15.65
N ALA A 20 -3.12 -9.74 15.28
CA ALA A 20 -3.40 -10.06 13.88
C ALA A 20 -4.49 -9.15 13.28
N CYS A 21 -5.56 -8.85 14.04
CA CYS A 21 -6.54 -7.84 13.65
C CYS A 21 -5.91 -6.45 13.48
N GLY A 22 -5.00 -6.05 14.39
CA GLY A 22 -4.24 -4.81 14.28
C GLY A 22 -3.42 -4.74 12.98
N ASN A 23 -2.72 -5.82 12.63
CA ASN A 23 -1.96 -5.91 11.39
C ASN A 23 -2.89 -5.78 10.17
N GLY A 24 -4.00 -6.51 10.15
CA GLY A 24 -4.97 -6.42 9.06
C GLY A 24 -5.58 -5.02 8.89
N ALA A 25 -5.78 -4.29 9.99
CA ALA A 25 -6.31 -2.94 9.95
C ALA A 25 -5.27 -1.90 9.50
N ASN A 26 -4.02 -2.01 9.95
CA ASN A 26 -2.97 -1.02 9.68
C ASN A 26 -2.21 -1.31 8.38
N ASP A 27 -1.78 -2.56 8.20
CA ASP A 27 -0.77 -2.93 7.20
C ASP A 27 -1.40 -3.36 5.87
N LEU A 28 -2.68 -3.75 5.82
CA LEU A 28 -3.26 -4.21 4.57
C LEU A 28 -3.41 -3.10 3.50
N ALA A 29 -3.34 -1.83 3.90
CA ALA A 29 -3.20 -0.74 2.95
C ALA A 29 -1.91 -0.83 2.12
N ASN A 30 -0.91 -1.59 2.57
CA ASN A 30 0.33 -1.82 1.83
C ASN A 30 0.11 -2.70 0.59
N ALA A 31 -0.83 -3.64 0.64
CA ALA A 31 -1.16 -4.51 -0.49
C ALA A 31 -2.21 -3.89 -1.41
N PHE A 32 -3.21 -3.20 -0.85
CA PHE A 32 -4.36 -2.72 -1.64
C PHE A 32 -4.47 -1.20 -1.77
N GLY A 33 -3.67 -0.41 -1.05
CA GLY A 33 -3.78 1.05 -1.05
C GLY A 33 -3.60 1.66 -2.43
N THR A 34 -2.70 1.10 -3.23
CA THR A 34 -2.49 1.44 -4.64
C THR A 34 -3.68 1.09 -5.52
N SER A 35 -4.28 -0.09 -5.35
CA SER A 35 -5.47 -0.55 -6.11
C SER A 35 -6.76 0.18 -5.71
N TYR A 36 -6.88 0.58 -4.45
CA TYR A 36 -7.96 1.43 -3.94
C TYR A 36 -7.79 2.87 -4.43
N GLY A 37 -6.59 3.43 -4.32
CA GLY A 37 -6.25 4.80 -4.75
C GLY A 37 -6.45 5.03 -6.25
N SER A 38 -6.10 4.04 -7.07
CA SER A 38 -6.36 4.02 -8.52
C SER A 38 -7.79 3.63 -8.90
N ARG A 39 -8.65 3.35 -7.92
CA ARG A 39 -10.06 2.93 -8.05
C ARG A 39 -10.24 1.68 -8.92
N VAL A 40 -9.24 0.81 -8.93
CA VAL A 40 -9.31 -0.48 -9.60
C VAL A 40 -10.19 -1.45 -8.82
N LEU A 41 -10.05 -1.44 -7.49
CA LEU A 41 -10.84 -2.26 -6.58
C LEU A 41 -11.67 -1.40 -5.62
N THR A 42 -12.87 -1.87 -5.31
CA THR A 42 -13.69 -1.33 -4.22
C THR A 42 -13.31 -1.96 -2.89
N MET A 43 -13.68 -1.33 -1.77
CA MET A 43 -13.38 -1.88 -0.44
C MET A 43 -13.94 -3.30 -0.25
N LEU A 44 -15.16 -3.58 -0.72
CA LEU A 44 -15.75 -4.92 -0.60
C LEU A 44 -14.95 -5.96 -1.39
N GLN A 45 -14.53 -5.62 -2.62
CA GLN A 45 -13.69 -6.50 -3.43
C GLN A 45 -12.34 -6.76 -2.77
N ILE A 46 -11.74 -5.73 -2.18
CA ILE A 46 -10.49 -5.85 -1.42
C ILE A 46 -10.68 -6.81 -0.25
N VAL A 47 -11.74 -6.67 0.53
CA VAL A 47 -12.02 -7.57 1.67
C VAL A 47 -12.14 -9.02 1.21
N VAL A 48 -12.85 -9.29 0.11
CA VAL A 48 -13.01 -10.64 -0.43
C VAL A 48 -11.68 -11.21 -0.92
N ILE A 49 -10.90 -10.43 -1.68
CA ILE A 49 -9.60 -10.88 -2.19
C ILE A 49 -8.63 -11.12 -1.02
N ALA A 50 -8.53 -10.19 -0.09
CA ALA A 50 -7.68 -10.31 1.10
C ALA A 50 -8.08 -11.51 1.96
N ALA A 51 -9.38 -11.78 2.12
CA ALA A 51 -9.86 -12.95 2.86
C ALA A 51 -9.31 -14.27 2.32
N VAL A 52 -9.13 -14.37 1.00
CA VAL A 52 -8.55 -15.55 0.36
C VAL A 52 -7.02 -15.48 0.36
N CYS A 53 -6.46 -14.37 -0.10
CA CYS A 53 -5.02 -14.23 -0.36
C CYS A 53 -4.20 -14.08 0.92
N GLU A 54 -4.57 -13.17 1.84
CA GLU A 54 -3.85 -13.02 3.12
C GLU A 54 -3.92 -14.31 3.92
N PHE A 55 -5.11 -14.91 4.02
CA PHE A 55 -5.30 -16.14 4.78
C PHE A 55 -4.47 -17.29 4.19
N SER A 56 -4.47 -17.45 2.86
CA SER A 56 -3.67 -18.47 2.18
C SER A 56 -2.18 -18.22 2.36
N GLY A 57 -1.72 -16.97 2.27
CA GLY A 57 -0.34 -16.58 2.53
C GLY A 57 0.10 -16.87 3.96
N ALA A 58 -0.73 -16.47 4.93
CA ALA A 58 -0.50 -16.68 6.36
C ALA A 58 -0.37 -18.18 6.70
N VAL A 59 -1.32 -18.99 6.25
CA VAL A 59 -1.37 -20.43 6.55
C VAL A 59 -0.32 -21.22 5.77
N GLY A 60 -0.16 -20.90 4.48
CA GLY A 60 0.72 -21.64 3.58
C GLY A 60 2.20 -21.35 3.80
N LEU A 61 2.55 -20.09 4.02
CA LEU A 61 3.93 -19.59 3.85
C LEU A 61 4.49 -18.84 5.06
N GLY A 62 3.71 -18.61 6.13
CA GLY A 62 4.12 -17.73 7.23
C GLY A 62 4.94 -18.36 8.37
N SER A 63 5.25 -19.66 8.31
CA SER A 63 5.92 -20.38 9.41
C SER A 63 7.36 -19.93 9.64
N GLU A 64 8.12 -19.63 8.58
CA GLU A 64 9.55 -19.32 8.69
C GLU A 64 9.80 -18.00 9.43
N VAL A 65 9.07 -16.95 9.03
CA VAL A 65 9.18 -15.63 9.68
C VAL A 65 8.64 -15.69 11.12
N ALA A 66 7.57 -16.46 11.37
CA ALA A 66 7.05 -16.69 12.71
C ALA A 66 8.09 -17.36 13.63
N THR A 67 8.86 -18.31 13.10
CA THR A 67 9.95 -18.97 13.83
C THR A 67 11.04 -17.95 14.22
N THR A 68 11.42 -17.06 13.30
CA THR A 68 12.35 -15.95 13.62
C THR A 68 11.79 -15.02 14.69
N MET A 69 10.50 -14.67 14.64
CA MET A 69 9.87 -13.83 15.68
C MET A 69 9.79 -14.51 17.06
N SER A 70 9.69 -15.85 17.10
CA SER A 70 9.63 -16.62 18.34
C SER A 70 10.98 -16.79 19.06
N SER A 71 12.11 -16.70 18.36
CA SER A 71 13.42 -17.12 18.90
C SER A 71 14.63 -16.32 18.41
N GLY A 72 14.45 -15.42 17.44
CA GLY A 72 15.54 -14.70 16.80
C GLY A 72 15.95 -13.38 17.46
N ILE A 73 15.15 -12.86 18.41
CA ILE A 73 15.39 -11.56 19.05
C ILE A 73 15.71 -11.74 20.55
N ALA A 74 14.85 -12.42 21.31
CA ALA A 74 15.15 -12.77 22.70
C ALA A 74 16.07 -14.00 22.76
N LYS A 75 17.11 -13.94 23.60
CA LYS A 75 18.05 -15.04 23.79
C LYS A 75 17.40 -16.10 24.67
N LEU A 76 16.93 -17.18 24.03
CA LEU A 76 16.19 -18.26 24.67
C LEU A 76 16.92 -18.88 25.88
N SER A 77 18.25 -19.03 25.81
CA SER A 77 19.03 -19.63 26.91
C SER A 77 19.05 -18.82 28.20
N THR A 78 18.71 -17.53 28.16
CA THR A 78 18.53 -16.73 29.37
C THR A 78 17.28 -17.15 30.16
N PHE A 79 16.32 -17.83 29.52
CA PHE A 79 15.04 -18.20 30.11
C PHE A 79 14.89 -19.71 30.34
N GLU A 80 15.95 -20.51 30.15
CA GLU A 80 15.91 -21.97 30.28
C GLU A 80 15.49 -22.42 31.69
N ASP A 81 15.97 -21.72 32.72
CA ASP A 81 15.63 -22.00 34.12
C ASP A 81 14.20 -21.59 34.47
N ASP A 82 13.65 -20.58 33.79
CA ASP A 82 12.32 -20.02 34.04
C ASP A 82 11.47 -19.89 32.75
N PRO A 83 11.05 -21.01 32.12
CA PRO A 83 10.35 -20.99 30.84
C PRO A 83 9.04 -20.18 30.86
N TYR A 84 8.33 -20.20 31.98
CA TYR A 84 7.07 -19.47 32.15
C TYR A 84 7.25 -17.95 32.16
N VAL A 85 8.44 -17.46 32.52
CA VAL A 85 8.77 -16.04 32.45
C VAL A 85 8.89 -15.60 30.98
N LEU A 86 9.47 -16.44 30.12
CA LEU A 86 9.47 -16.19 28.68
C LEU A 86 8.05 -16.14 28.10
N MET A 87 7.16 -17.05 28.52
CA MET A 87 5.75 -17.02 28.11
C MET A 87 5.10 -15.68 28.48
N TYR A 88 5.32 -15.21 29.70
CA TYR A 88 4.81 -13.92 30.15
C TYR A 88 5.41 -12.74 29.37
N GLY A 89 6.70 -12.80 29.02
CA GLY A 89 7.37 -11.82 28.17
C GLY A 89 6.75 -11.68 26.78
N PHE A 90 6.45 -12.81 26.13
CA PHE A 90 5.74 -12.80 24.86
C PHE A 90 4.30 -12.33 24.98
N LEU A 91 3.61 -12.61 26.10
CA LEU A 91 2.28 -12.05 26.35
C LEU A 91 2.34 -10.51 26.46
N CYS A 92 3.32 -9.97 27.19
CA CYS A 92 3.55 -8.53 27.30
C CYS A 92 3.86 -7.90 25.93
N THR A 93 4.67 -8.58 25.11
CA THR A 93 4.96 -8.18 23.73
C THR A 93 3.68 -8.07 22.90
N LEU A 94 2.83 -9.09 22.93
CA LEU A 94 1.57 -9.10 22.18
C LEU A 94 0.65 -7.96 22.66
N GLY A 95 0.53 -7.76 23.97
CA GLY A 95 -0.25 -6.67 24.54
C GLY A 95 0.26 -5.28 24.12
N ALA A 96 1.56 -5.04 24.24
CA ALA A 96 2.19 -3.78 23.84
C ALA A 96 2.01 -3.51 22.33
N THR A 97 2.20 -4.55 21.51
CA THR A 97 2.02 -4.47 20.06
C THR A 97 0.57 -4.11 19.72
N PHE A 98 -0.41 -4.82 20.29
CA PHE A 98 -1.83 -4.56 20.01
C PHE A 98 -2.24 -3.14 20.42
N ILE A 99 -1.86 -2.69 21.61
CA ILE A 99 -2.19 -1.34 22.09
C ILE A 99 -1.63 -0.29 21.12
N TRP A 100 -0.37 -0.43 20.71
CA TRP A 100 0.24 0.52 19.78
C TRP A 100 -0.41 0.49 18.40
N LEU A 101 -0.66 -0.70 17.82
CA LEU A 101 -1.32 -0.83 16.52
C LEU A 101 -2.74 -0.27 16.53
N LEU A 102 -3.49 -0.47 17.62
CA LEU A 102 -4.81 0.12 17.79
C LEU A 102 -4.73 1.65 17.82
N VAL A 103 -3.85 2.21 18.65
CA VAL A 103 -3.66 3.68 18.74
C VAL A 103 -3.23 4.26 17.40
N ALA A 104 -2.26 3.63 16.72
CA ALA A 104 -1.79 4.08 15.42
C ALA A 104 -2.91 4.05 14.36
N THR A 105 -3.71 2.97 14.33
CA THR A 105 -4.83 2.83 13.40
C THR A 105 -5.90 3.89 13.65
N LEU A 106 -6.27 4.11 14.92
CA LEU A 106 -7.23 5.16 15.30
C LEU A 106 -6.72 6.57 14.98
N ALA A 107 -5.41 6.80 15.10
CA ALA A 107 -4.75 8.04 14.73
C ALA A 107 -4.50 8.19 13.22
N ASN A 108 -4.91 7.22 12.39
CA ASN A 108 -4.63 7.15 10.95
C ASN A 108 -3.12 7.25 10.64
N LEU A 109 -2.29 6.55 11.40
CA LEU A 109 -0.84 6.50 11.22
C LEU A 109 -0.46 5.15 10.60
N PRO A 110 0.11 5.13 9.38
CA PRO A 110 0.69 3.91 8.82
C PRO A 110 2.00 3.62 9.56
N VAL A 111 1.99 2.61 10.41
CA VAL A 111 3.15 2.16 11.18
C VAL A 111 3.64 0.81 10.64
N SER A 112 4.57 0.17 11.35
CA SER A 112 5.04 -1.17 11.02
C SER A 112 4.80 -2.09 12.21
N SER A 113 4.01 -3.14 12.00
CA SER A 113 3.77 -4.17 13.00
C SER A 113 5.04 -4.96 13.36
N HIS A 114 5.97 -5.20 12.42
CA HIS A 114 7.26 -5.83 12.72
C HIS A 114 8.09 -5.02 13.71
N HIS A 115 8.08 -3.68 13.60
CA HIS A 115 8.79 -2.81 14.55
C HIS A 115 8.13 -2.84 15.92
N ALA A 116 6.80 -2.91 15.95
CA ALA A 116 6.03 -2.99 17.19
C ALA A 116 6.33 -4.27 17.97
N VAL A 117 6.33 -5.42 17.28
CA VAL A 117 6.65 -6.72 17.90
C VAL A 117 8.13 -6.80 18.28
N ALA A 118 9.05 -6.42 17.40
CA ALA A 118 10.48 -6.43 17.70
C ALA A 118 10.82 -5.54 18.91
N GLY A 119 10.22 -4.34 18.97
CA GLY A 119 10.32 -3.45 20.12
C GLY A 119 9.80 -4.11 21.39
N GLY A 120 8.60 -4.71 21.34
CA GLY A 120 8.02 -5.44 22.46
C GLY A 120 8.92 -6.56 22.99
N ILE A 121 9.55 -7.35 22.10
CA ILE A 121 10.45 -8.45 22.48
C ILE A 121 11.71 -7.91 23.16
N ILE A 122 12.33 -6.88 22.57
CA ILE A 122 13.50 -6.21 23.16
C ILE A 122 13.15 -5.65 24.54
N GLY A 123 11.97 -5.04 24.68
CA GLY A 123 11.49 -4.44 25.91
C GLY A 123 11.51 -5.41 27.10
N PHE A 124 10.84 -6.57 26.98
CA PHE A 124 10.82 -7.53 28.09
C PHE A 124 12.18 -8.21 28.30
N ALA A 125 12.92 -8.49 27.22
CA ALA A 125 14.23 -9.14 27.32
C ALA A 125 15.23 -8.27 28.10
N LEU A 126 15.26 -6.96 27.81
CA LEU A 126 16.09 -6.00 28.53
C LEU A 126 15.75 -5.92 30.02
N VAL A 127 14.46 -6.01 30.38
CA VAL A 127 14.05 -6.00 31.79
C VAL A 127 14.47 -7.27 32.52
N TYR A 128 14.39 -8.43 31.87
CA TYR A 128 14.71 -9.71 32.52
C TYR A 128 16.20 -9.94 32.71
N GLY A 129 16.99 -9.80 31.63
CA GLY A 129 18.41 -10.16 31.65
C GLY A 129 19.34 -9.11 31.04
N GLY A 130 18.89 -7.86 30.92
CA GLY A 130 19.69 -6.76 30.41
C GLY A 130 20.06 -6.91 28.93
N GLY A 131 21.15 -6.27 28.52
CA GLY A 131 21.62 -6.30 27.13
C GLY A 131 21.96 -7.70 26.62
N ASP A 132 22.36 -8.62 27.50
CA ASP A 132 22.78 -9.98 27.13
C ASP A 132 21.61 -10.93 26.85
N ALA A 133 20.39 -10.56 27.28
CA ALA A 133 19.16 -11.28 26.97
C ALA A 133 18.62 -10.99 25.55
N VAL A 134 19.24 -10.06 24.83
CA VAL A 134 18.90 -9.73 23.44
C VAL A 134 19.96 -10.30 22.50
N VAL A 135 19.52 -11.01 21.47
CA VAL A 135 20.40 -11.47 20.39
C VAL A 135 20.67 -10.29 19.45
N TRP A 136 21.73 -9.53 19.70
CA TRP A 136 22.09 -8.37 18.85
C TRP A 136 22.60 -8.81 17.47
N ALA A 137 23.65 -9.64 17.46
CA ALA A 137 24.25 -10.17 16.24
C ALA A 137 24.92 -11.53 16.52
N GLY A 138 24.49 -12.58 15.82
CA GLY A 138 25.09 -13.93 15.88
C GLY A 138 25.46 -14.44 14.49
N ARG A 139 26.60 -15.13 14.33
CA ARG A 139 27.06 -15.63 13.02
C ARG A 139 26.31 -16.90 12.60
N LYS A 140 25.87 -16.97 11.34
CA LYS A 140 25.27 -18.15 10.68
C LYS A 140 26.15 -18.61 9.51
N GLN A 141 26.15 -19.92 9.23
CA GLN A 141 26.89 -20.50 8.10
C GLN A 141 26.21 -20.24 6.75
N ALA A 142 24.90 -19.98 6.75
CA ALA A 142 24.09 -19.69 5.57
C ALA A 142 23.53 -18.26 5.63
N PHE A 143 23.26 -17.67 4.45
CA PHE A 143 22.62 -16.36 4.31
C PHE A 143 21.31 -16.30 5.13
N PRO A 144 21.04 -15.22 5.91
CA PRO A 144 21.70 -13.90 5.95
C PRO A 144 23.06 -13.79 6.68
N TYR A 145 23.78 -14.88 6.97
CA TYR A 145 25.11 -14.97 7.61
C TYR A 145 25.24 -14.34 9.01
N VAL A 146 24.26 -13.51 9.38
CA VAL A 146 24.10 -12.84 10.65
C VAL A 146 22.65 -13.08 11.08
N SER A 147 22.46 -13.34 12.35
CA SER A 147 21.20 -13.54 13.05
C SER A 147 21.08 -12.53 14.18
N GLY A 148 19.90 -12.41 14.78
CA GLY A 148 19.64 -11.40 15.79
C GLY A 148 18.95 -10.17 15.23
N PHE A 149 19.00 -9.10 16.01
CA PHE A 149 18.31 -7.85 15.72
C PHE A 149 18.99 -6.98 14.66
N VAL A 150 20.32 -7.01 14.54
CA VAL A 150 21.06 -6.19 13.55
C VAL A 150 20.60 -6.43 12.10
N PRO A 151 20.48 -7.67 11.59
CA PRO A 151 19.92 -7.93 10.26
C PRO A 151 18.52 -7.35 10.05
N ILE A 152 17.69 -7.36 11.09
CA ILE A 152 16.33 -6.79 11.06
C ILE A 152 16.43 -5.28 10.85
N VAL A 153 17.27 -4.59 11.63
CA VAL A 153 17.51 -3.14 11.46
C VAL A 153 18.06 -2.81 10.07
N VAL A 154 19.04 -3.57 9.58
CA VAL A 154 19.61 -3.39 8.24
C VAL A 154 18.51 -3.55 7.18
N SER A 155 17.63 -4.55 7.34
CA SER A 155 16.53 -4.79 6.41
C SER A 155 15.58 -3.59 6.30
N TRP A 156 15.42 -2.77 7.34
CA TRP A 156 14.52 -1.61 7.32
C TRP A 156 14.95 -0.50 6.38
N PHE A 157 16.24 -0.47 6.02
CA PHE A 157 16.79 0.46 5.04
C PHE A 157 16.99 -0.21 3.68
N ILE A 158 17.45 -1.46 3.67
CA ILE A 158 17.72 -2.16 2.41
C ILE A 158 16.44 -2.55 1.68
N SER A 159 15.41 -3.03 2.39
CA SER A 159 14.15 -3.45 1.76
C SER A 159 13.40 -2.32 1.03
N PRO A 160 13.19 -1.10 1.57
CA PRO A 160 12.58 -0.01 0.81
C PRO A 160 13.45 0.44 -0.37
N LEU A 161 14.77 0.37 -0.27
CA LEU A 161 15.68 0.71 -1.37
C LEU A 161 15.58 -0.31 -2.51
N LEU A 162 15.58 -1.61 -2.18
CA LEU A 162 15.42 -2.68 -3.17
C LEU A 162 14.03 -2.62 -3.84
N ALA A 163 12.97 -2.41 -3.06
CA ALA A 163 11.62 -2.26 -3.58
C ALA A 163 11.50 -1.00 -4.44
N GLY A 164 12.13 0.10 -4.02
CA GLY A 164 12.24 1.33 -4.79
C GLY A 164 12.94 1.14 -6.13
N LEU A 165 14.09 0.46 -6.13
CA LEU A 165 14.85 0.17 -7.35
C LEU A 165 14.04 -0.72 -8.31
N ALA A 166 13.45 -1.80 -7.81
CA ALA A 166 12.62 -2.69 -8.61
C ALA A 166 11.41 -1.96 -9.19
N ALA A 167 10.71 -1.15 -8.38
CA ALA A 167 9.56 -0.36 -8.83
C ALA A 167 9.96 0.68 -9.89
N ALA A 168 11.09 1.35 -9.71
CA ALA A 168 11.60 2.32 -10.67
C ALA A 168 11.92 1.66 -12.02
N VAL A 169 12.54 0.47 -12.01
CA VAL A 169 12.83 -0.30 -13.23
C VAL A 169 11.54 -0.75 -13.90
N LEU A 170 10.64 -1.42 -13.19
CA LEU A 170 9.37 -1.92 -13.72
C LEU A 170 8.51 -0.79 -14.29
N TYR A 171 8.37 0.31 -13.54
CA TYR A 171 7.62 1.48 -13.99
C TYR A 171 8.29 2.14 -15.20
N SER A 172 9.61 2.31 -15.19
CA SER A 172 10.33 2.89 -16.33
C SER A 172 10.19 2.03 -17.58
N MET A 173 10.27 0.71 -17.46
CA MET A 173 10.03 -0.22 -18.58
C MET A 173 8.62 -0.05 -19.14
N ALA A 174 7.58 -0.11 -18.30
CA ALA A 174 6.20 0.07 -18.74
C ALA A 174 5.98 1.47 -19.37
N ARG A 175 6.58 2.50 -18.78
CA ARG A 175 6.53 3.87 -19.25
C ARG A 175 7.16 4.02 -20.64
N PHE A 176 8.43 3.64 -20.82
CA PHE A 176 9.17 3.86 -22.06
C PHE A 176 8.79 2.89 -23.19
N LEU A 177 8.43 1.65 -22.85
CA LEU A 177 8.08 0.64 -23.85
C LEU A 177 6.63 0.76 -24.32
N ILE A 178 5.73 1.28 -23.48
CA ILE A 178 4.28 1.27 -23.75
C ILE A 178 3.71 2.69 -23.71
N LEU A 179 3.72 3.34 -22.54
CA LEU A 179 2.91 4.54 -22.30
C LEU A 179 3.41 5.79 -23.03
N GLU A 180 4.71 5.93 -23.26
CA GLU A 180 5.30 7.06 -23.98
C GLU A 180 5.24 6.89 -25.51
N ARG A 181 4.76 5.75 -26.01
CA ARG A 181 4.66 5.50 -27.45
C ARG A 181 3.43 6.19 -28.04
N THR A 182 3.59 6.78 -29.21
CA THR A 182 2.51 7.48 -29.94
C THR A 182 1.31 6.58 -30.26
N PHE A 183 1.54 5.27 -30.38
CA PHE A 183 0.52 4.25 -30.63
C PHE A 183 0.29 3.33 -29.41
N ALA A 184 0.47 3.85 -28.18
CA ALA A 184 0.36 3.09 -26.93
C ALA A 184 -0.92 2.24 -26.84
N VAL A 185 -2.08 2.78 -27.24
CA VAL A 185 -3.38 2.09 -27.19
C VAL A 185 -3.42 0.87 -28.14
N ARG A 186 -2.69 0.92 -29.25
CA ARG A 186 -2.56 -0.19 -30.20
C ARG A 186 -1.50 -1.19 -29.75
N LEU A 187 -0.40 -0.71 -29.17
CA LEU A 187 0.74 -1.53 -28.75
C LEU A 187 0.46 -2.32 -27.48
N ALA A 188 -0.16 -1.68 -26.49
CA ALA A 188 -0.40 -2.25 -25.18
C ALA A 188 -1.08 -3.64 -25.23
N PRO A 189 -2.14 -3.90 -26.03
CA PRO A 189 -2.74 -5.24 -26.13
C PRO A 189 -1.77 -6.33 -26.59
N TYR A 190 -0.86 -6.03 -27.51
CA TYR A 190 0.09 -7.01 -28.03
C TYR A 190 1.25 -7.27 -27.07
N LEU A 191 1.61 -6.28 -26.25
CA LEU A 191 2.63 -6.44 -25.20
C LEU A 191 2.07 -7.04 -23.90
N MET A 192 0.75 -7.02 -23.69
CA MET A 192 0.12 -7.58 -22.49
C MET A 192 0.60 -9.00 -22.13
N PRO A 193 0.66 -9.97 -23.06
CA PRO A 193 1.13 -11.32 -22.73
C PRO A 193 2.56 -11.36 -22.19
N VAL A 194 3.44 -10.53 -22.74
CA VAL A 194 4.84 -10.44 -22.28
C VAL A 194 4.91 -9.80 -20.89
N ILE A 195 4.11 -8.77 -20.63
CA ILE A 195 4.04 -8.13 -19.31
C ILE A 195 3.48 -9.11 -18.28
N VAL A 196 2.40 -9.81 -18.61
CA VAL A 196 1.78 -10.85 -17.77
C VAL A 196 2.81 -11.93 -17.46
N LEU A 197 3.54 -12.41 -18.47
CA LEU A 197 4.62 -13.39 -18.27
C LEU A 197 5.65 -12.91 -17.24
N ILE A 198 6.18 -11.70 -17.41
CA ILE A 198 7.22 -11.16 -16.52
C ILE A 198 6.66 -10.97 -15.11
N VAL A 199 5.48 -10.35 -14.98
CA VAL A 199 4.86 -10.07 -13.68
C VAL A 199 4.55 -11.35 -12.92
N PHE A 200 3.88 -12.32 -13.56
CA PHE A 200 3.58 -13.59 -12.91
C PHE A 200 4.85 -14.38 -12.58
N PHE A 201 5.88 -14.34 -13.43
CA PHE A 201 7.14 -14.99 -13.10
C PHE A 201 7.77 -14.38 -11.83
N LEU A 202 7.84 -13.04 -11.75
CA LEU A 202 8.42 -12.34 -10.60
C LEU A 202 7.65 -12.57 -9.29
N GLU A 203 6.33 -12.67 -9.36
CA GLU A 203 5.47 -12.96 -8.20
C GLU A 203 5.60 -14.42 -7.75
N PHE A 204 5.46 -15.36 -8.68
CA PHE A 204 5.36 -16.78 -8.34
C PHE A 204 6.70 -17.45 -8.05
N ILE A 205 7.83 -16.92 -8.55
CA ILE A 205 9.15 -17.48 -8.24
C ILE A 205 9.43 -17.50 -6.74
N PHE A 206 9.18 -16.41 -6.02
CA PHE A 206 9.44 -16.36 -4.58
C PHE A 206 8.35 -17.01 -3.76
N ILE A 207 7.10 -16.98 -4.21
CA ILE A 207 6.01 -17.76 -3.61
C ILE A 207 6.35 -19.24 -3.64
N PHE A 208 6.81 -19.77 -4.78
CA PHE A 208 7.17 -21.19 -4.90
C PHE A 208 8.49 -21.54 -4.22
N LEU A 209 9.48 -20.65 -4.19
CA LEU A 209 10.70 -20.87 -3.41
C LEU A 209 10.39 -20.96 -1.91
N ASN A 210 9.53 -20.08 -1.39
CA ASN A 210 9.07 -20.12 0.00
C ASN A 210 8.21 -21.37 0.29
N ALA A 211 7.32 -21.75 -0.65
CA ALA A 211 6.55 -22.98 -0.52
C ALA A 211 7.43 -24.23 -0.56
N ALA A 212 8.48 -24.22 -1.38
CA ALA A 212 9.43 -25.31 -1.53
C ALA A 212 10.22 -25.55 -0.25
N SER A 213 10.71 -24.49 0.40
CA SER A 213 11.47 -24.60 1.65
C SER A 213 10.60 -25.06 2.82
N ASN A 214 9.32 -24.65 2.87
CA ASN A 214 8.52 -24.79 4.09
C ASN A 214 7.50 -25.94 4.04
N ARG A 215 7.05 -26.36 2.85
CA ARG A 215 5.89 -27.27 2.72
C ARG A 215 6.06 -28.39 1.71
N LEU A 216 6.65 -28.09 0.56
CA LEU A 216 6.57 -28.96 -0.62
C LEU A 216 7.82 -29.83 -0.81
N SER A 217 8.89 -29.62 -0.03
CA SER A 217 10.18 -30.34 -0.15
C SER A 217 10.77 -30.32 -1.57
N TRP A 218 10.40 -29.31 -2.36
CA TRP A 218 10.86 -29.15 -3.74
C TRP A 218 12.28 -28.59 -3.76
N SER A 219 13.05 -28.94 -4.80
CA SER A 219 14.31 -28.22 -5.03
C SER A 219 14.02 -26.83 -5.62
N SER A 220 14.95 -25.88 -5.43
CA SER A 220 14.83 -24.52 -5.98
C SER A 220 14.63 -24.51 -7.50
N GLY A 221 15.22 -25.49 -8.21
CA GLY A 221 15.03 -25.67 -9.65
C GLY A 221 13.60 -26.06 -10.01
N HIS A 222 12.98 -26.97 -9.25
CA HIS A 222 11.57 -27.34 -9.47
C HIS A 222 10.63 -26.15 -9.19
N ALA A 223 10.87 -25.39 -8.11
CA ALA A 223 10.10 -24.18 -7.83
C ALA A 223 10.21 -23.15 -8.96
N ALA A 224 11.41 -22.93 -9.50
CA ALA A 224 11.62 -22.02 -10.62
C ALA A 224 10.91 -22.48 -11.90
N TRP A 225 10.96 -23.77 -12.22
CA TRP A 225 10.23 -24.32 -13.36
C TRP A 225 8.71 -24.19 -13.21
N MET A 226 8.17 -24.41 -12.01
CA MET A 226 6.75 -24.20 -11.74
C MET A 226 6.34 -22.74 -11.90
N ALA A 227 7.18 -21.79 -11.46
CA ALA A 227 6.94 -20.36 -11.68
C ALA A 227 6.87 -20.01 -13.17
N ILE A 228 7.83 -20.53 -13.96
CA ILE A 228 7.85 -20.34 -15.41
C ILE A 228 6.61 -20.96 -16.06
N ALA A 229 6.22 -22.18 -15.67
CA ALA A 229 5.07 -22.88 -16.23
C ALA A 229 3.76 -22.13 -15.97
N VAL A 230 3.56 -21.64 -14.74
CA VAL A 230 2.38 -20.81 -14.38
C VAL A 230 2.40 -19.51 -15.17
N ALA A 231 3.53 -18.80 -15.18
CA ALA A 231 3.65 -17.52 -15.88
C ALA A 231 3.39 -17.65 -17.39
N ALA A 232 3.95 -18.69 -18.03
CA ALA A 232 3.73 -18.98 -19.44
C ALA A 232 2.27 -19.33 -19.74
N SER A 233 1.65 -20.15 -18.87
CA SER A 233 0.24 -20.53 -19.02
C SER A 233 -0.68 -19.31 -18.96
N VAL A 234 -0.49 -18.44 -17.95
CA VAL A 234 -1.32 -17.24 -17.81
C VAL A 234 -1.04 -16.22 -18.91
N ALA A 235 0.22 -16.11 -19.37
CA ALA A 235 0.56 -15.29 -20.52
C ALA A 235 -0.17 -15.76 -21.79
N VAL A 236 -0.23 -17.07 -22.05
CA VAL A 236 -0.99 -17.63 -23.18
C VAL A 236 -2.48 -17.37 -23.03
N LEU A 237 -3.05 -17.58 -21.83
CA LEU A 237 -4.45 -17.28 -21.56
C LEU A 237 -4.78 -15.79 -21.77
N SER A 238 -3.83 -14.90 -21.47
CA SER A 238 -4.00 -13.46 -21.71
C SER A 238 -4.18 -13.08 -23.18
N LEU A 239 -3.73 -13.92 -24.14
CA LEU A 239 -3.99 -13.71 -25.57
C LEU A 239 -5.50 -13.73 -25.87
N GLY A 240 -6.24 -14.62 -25.21
CA GLY A 240 -7.70 -14.72 -25.35
C GLY A 240 -8.46 -13.53 -24.78
N LEU A 241 -7.83 -12.75 -23.88
CA LEU A 241 -8.41 -11.54 -23.30
C LEU A 241 -8.25 -10.31 -24.21
N ILE A 242 -7.31 -10.33 -25.18
CA ILE A 242 -7.03 -9.20 -26.07
C ILE A 242 -8.28 -8.70 -26.82
N PRO A 243 -9.12 -9.56 -27.45
CA PRO A 243 -10.32 -9.10 -28.15
C PRO A 243 -11.32 -8.40 -27.22
N VAL A 244 -11.49 -8.93 -26.00
CA VAL A 244 -12.37 -8.35 -24.98
C VAL A 244 -11.85 -6.99 -24.52
N MET A 245 -10.55 -6.87 -24.29
CA MET A 245 -9.91 -5.60 -23.94
C MET A 245 -10.09 -4.56 -25.04
N LYS A 246 -9.88 -4.93 -26.32
CA LYS A 246 -10.10 -4.03 -27.46
C LYS A 246 -11.55 -3.54 -27.53
N ARG A 247 -12.54 -4.43 -27.38
CA ARG A 247 -13.97 -4.07 -27.35
C ARG A 247 -14.30 -3.13 -26.19
N ARG A 248 -13.74 -3.36 -25.00
CA ARG A 248 -13.93 -2.50 -23.82
C ARG A 248 -13.31 -1.12 -24.01
N ILE A 249 -12.10 -1.03 -24.55
CA ILE A 249 -11.42 0.24 -24.83
C ILE A 249 -12.25 1.09 -25.80
N GLU A 250 -12.80 0.46 -26.85
CA GLU A 250 -13.62 1.15 -27.84
C GLU A 250 -14.93 1.67 -27.23
N SER A 251 -15.60 0.85 -26.41
CA SER A 251 -16.78 1.28 -25.66
C SER A 251 -16.49 2.48 -24.74
N ILE A 252 -15.33 2.51 -24.09
CA ILE A 252 -14.91 3.62 -23.23
C ILE A 252 -14.63 4.88 -24.08
N ARG A 253 -13.98 4.74 -25.24
CA ARG A 253 -13.74 5.85 -26.17
C ARG A 253 -15.07 6.52 -26.55
N VAL A 254 -16.01 5.73 -27.08
CA VAL A 254 -17.32 6.22 -27.52
C VAL A 254 -18.08 6.88 -26.36
N SER A 255 -18.05 6.26 -25.17
CA SER A 255 -18.72 6.83 -24.01
C SER A 255 -18.07 8.12 -23.51
N GLY A 256 -16.74 8.23 -23.62
CA GLY A 256 -15.98 9.40 -23.19
C GLY A 256 -16.19 10.60 -24.11
N GLU A 257 -16.26 10.35 -25.42
CA GLU A 257 -16.59 11.37 -26.41
C GLU A 257 -17.99 11.95 -26.19
N LYS A 258 -18.99 11.11 -25.89
CA LYS A 258 -20.34 11.56 -25.54
C LYS A 258 -20.36 12.39 -24.26
N CYS A 259 -19.73 11.90 -23.20
CA CYS A 259 -19.64 12.59 -21.91
C CYS A 259 -18.93 13.94 -22.02
N GLY A 260 -17.83 14.01 -22.80
CA GLY A 260 -17.14 15.28 -23.06
C GLY A 260 -18.00 16.28 -23.84
N ALA A 261 -18.79 15.79 -24.80
CA ALA A 261 -19.74 16.63 -25.53
C ALA A 261 -20.87 17.18 -24.62
N GLU A 262 -21.37 16.36 -23.68
CA GLU A 262 -22.42 16.75 -22.71
C GLU A 262 -21.91 17.73 -21.63
N GLU A 263 -20.71 17.48 -21.09
CA GLU A 263 -20.13 18.30 -20.01
C GLU A 263 -19.31 19.50 -20.52
N GLY A 264 -19.13 19.62 -21.85
CA GLY A 264 -18.30 20.68 -22.45
C GLY A 264 -16.81 20.57 -22.13
N CYS A 265 -16.34 19.38 -21.75
CA CYS A 265 -14.95 19.11 -21.42
C CYS A 265 -14.27 18.21 -22.48
N ASP A 266 -12.94 18.19 -22.46
CA ASP A 266 -12.17 17.37 -23.40
C ASP A 266 -12.44 15.86 -23.18
N ALA A 267 -12.54 15.08 -24.27
CA ALA A 267 -12.94 13.67 -24.22
C ALA A 267 -11.99 12.79 -23.37
N VAL A 268 -10.69 13.14 -23.27
CA VAL A 268 -9.76 12.45 -22.37
C VAL A 268 -10.05 12.77 -20.92
N GLU A 269 -10.37 14.01 -20.61
CA GLU A 269 -10.76 14.42 -19.26
C GLU A 269 -12.06 13.72 -18.84
N ALA A 270 -13.08 13.70 -19.71
CA ALA A 270 -14.30 12.94 -19.47
C ALA A 270 -14.03 11.44 -19.24
N MET A 271 -13.18 10.82 -20.06
CA MET A 271 -12.78 9.41 -19.85
C MET A 271 -12.05 9.21 -18.52
N ARG A 272 -11.12 10.10 -18.15
CA ARG A 272 -10.46 10.04 -16.85
C ARG A 272 -11.45 10.19 -15.71
N MET A 273 -12.35 11.16 -15.77
CA MET A 273 -13.37 11.38 -14.74
C MET A 273 -14.25 10.16 -14.56
N LYS A 274 -14.63 9.50 -15.66
CA LYS A 274 -15.42 8.27 -15.64
C LYS A 274 -14.65 7.05 -15.14
N MET A 275 -13.37 6.88 -15.52
CA MET A 275 -12.54 5.74 -15.10
C MET A 275 -12.00 5.86 -13.68
N MET A 276 -11.53 7.05 -13.31
CA MET A 276 -10.88 7.35 -12.04
C MET A 276 -11.89 7.83 -10.99
N GLY A 277 -13.16 7.98 -11.35
CA GLY A 277 -14.25 8.50 -10.51
C GLY A 277 -14.01 9.93 -10.00
N ALA A 278 -15.08 10.62 -9.62
CA ALA A 278 -15.04 12.01 -9.15
C ALA A 278 -14.06 12.20 -7.98
N ARG A 279 -12.82 12.58 -8.28
CA ARG A 279 -11.95 13.46 -7.49
C ARG A 279 -10.79 13.86 -8.39
N VAL A 280 -11.15 14.68 -9.36
CA VAL A 280 -10.21 15.63 -9.90
C VAL A 280 -10.75 17.00 -9.53
N SER A 281 -10.43 17.46 -8.32
CA SER A 281 -10.56 18.87 -8.01
C SER A 281 -9.52 19.60 -8.88
N SER A 282 -10.00 20.29 -9.92
CA SER A 282 -9.23 21.03 -10.92
C SER A 282 -8.00 20.31 -11.49
N ILE A 283 -8.18 19.44 -12.50
CA ILE A 283 -7.04 19.18 -13.41
C ILE A 283 -6.81 20.52 -14.12
N ARG A 284 -5.73 21.21 -13.77
CA ARG A 284 -5.16 22.23 -14.67
C ARG A 284 -4.25 21.50 -15.63
N THR A 285 -4.73 21.36 -16.85
CA THR A 285 -4.04 20.65 -17.91
C THR A 285 -3.00 21.54 -18.56
N PHE A 286 -1.73 21.25 -18.29
CA PHE A 286 -0.61 21.92 -18.96
C PHE A 286 -0.22 21.14 -20.21
N GLN A 287 0.00 21.85 -21.33
CA GLN A 287 0.43 21.23 -22.58
C GLN A 287 1.91 20.84 -22.56
N THR A 288 2.72 21.44 -21.68
CA THR A 288 4.16 21.17 -21.58
C THR A 288 4.66 21.05 -20.14
N ARG A 289 5.74 20.29 -19.94
CA ARG A 289 6.42 20.14 -18.64
C ARG A 289 6.93 21.47 -18.07
N ARG A 290 7.27 22.42 -18.96
CA ARG A 290 7.75 23.75 -18.60
C ARG A 290 6.63 24.58 -17.97
N GLN A 291 5.46 24.65 -18.63
CA GLN A 291 4.29 25.35 -18.11
C GLN A 291 3.83 24.80 -16.76
N ALA A 292 3.76 23.47 -16.60
CA ALA A 292 3.45 22.84 -15.32
C ALA A 292 4.48 23.21 -14.24
N GLY A 293 5.77 23.23 -14.61
CA GLY A 293 6.87 23.62 -13.72
C GLY A 293 6.80 25.08 -13.27
N GLU A 294 6.53 26.01 -14.18
CA GLU A 294 6.39 27.44 -13.91
C GLU A 294 5.18 27.71 -13.01
N TYR A 295 4.04 27.06 -13.28
CA TYR A 295 2.86 27.14 -12.42
C TYR A 295 3.14 26.65 -10.99
N LEU A 296 3.78 25.47 -10.84
CA LEU A 296 4.15 24.93 -9.53
C LEU A 296 5.08 25.84 -8.73
N MET A 297 6.00 26.53 -9.40
CA MET A 297 6.88 27.52 -8.75
C MET A 297 6.08 28.74 -8.28
N ALA A 298 5.19 29.26 -9.13
CA ALA A 298 4.30 30.36 -8.79
C ALA A 298 3.35 30.00 -7.63
N GLU A 299 2.81 28.78 -7.60
CA GLU A 299 1.90 28.31 -6.55
C GLU A 299 2.64 28.09 -5.22
N LYS A 300 3.88 27.59 -5.25
CA LYS A 300 4.74 27.53 -4.06
C LYS A 300 5.05 28.91 -3.50
N GLN A 301 5.24 29.90 -4.37
CA GLN A 301 5.43 31.30 -3.97
C GLN A 301 4.16 31.83 -3.28
N ARG A 302 2.99 31.65 -3.93
CA ARG A 302 1.69 32.05 -3.37
C ARG A 302 1.35 31.36 -2.06
N ARG A 303 1.69 30.08 -1.88
CA ARG A 303 1.52 29.37 -0.61
C ARG A 303 2.43 29.95 0.48
N LYS A 304 3.70 30.23 0.17
CA LYS A 304 4.60 30.92 1.12
C LYS A 304 4.10 32.30 1.51
N GLU A 305 3.48 33.03 0.56
CA GLU A 305 2.88 34.34 0.81
C GLU A 305 1.61 34.25 1.66
N ARG A 306 0.78 33.20 1.49
CA ARG A 306 -0.40 32.93 2.32
C ARG A 306 -0.07 32.40 3.72
N GLU A 307 1.04 31.70 3.86
CA GLU A 307 1.53 31.15 5.14
C GLU A 307 2.46 32.14 5.89
N ALA A 308 2.80 33.28 5.28
CA ALA A 308 3.50 34.36 5.97
C ALA A 308 2.56 35.03 6.99
N PRO A 309 2.99 35.25 8.25
CA PRO A 309 2.15 35.92 9.23
C PRO A 309 1.77 37.30 8.72
N ALA A 310 0.47 37.58 8.64
CA ALA A 310 -0.03 38.89 8.24
C ALA A 310 0.54 39.94 9.21
N ASN A 311 1.36 40.85 8.70
CA ASN A 311 1.64 42.10 9.39
C ASN A 311 0.31 42.84 9.54
N VAL A 312 -0.24 42.79 10.75
CA VAL A 312 -1.43 43.54 11.15
C VAL A 312 -1.09 45.03 11.05
N VAL A 313 -1.42 45.63 9.92
CA VAL A 313 -1.59 47.09 9.84
C VAL A 313 -2.84 47.39 10.66
N LYS A 314 -2.64 48.01 11.84
CA LYS A 314 -3.72 48.60 12.61
C LYS A 314 -4.30 49.75 11.78
N THR A 315 -5.50 49.56 11.25
CA THR A 315 -6.40 50.66 10.89
C THR A 315 -7.48 50.73 11.96
N GLU A 316 -7.61 51.90 12.59
CA GLU A 316 -8.63 52.22 13.58
C GLU A 316 -10.05 52.07 13.02
N PRO A 317 -11.06 51.75 13.86
CA PRO A 317 -12.42 51.53 13.40
C PRO A 317 -13.13 52.87 13.18
N ALA A 318 -13.76 53.01 12.00
CA ALA A 318 -14.83 53.99 11.79
C ALA A 318 -16.18 53.26 11.86
N GLU A 319 -17.10 53.86 12.60
CA GLU A 319 -18.46 53.42 12.90
C GLU A 319 -19.38 53.46 11.68
N GLU A 320 -20.28 52.47 11.59
CA GLU A 320 -21.62 52.45 10.99
C GLU A 320 -21.98 50.95 10.87
N GLY A 321 -23.12 50.39 11.28
CA GLY A 321 -24.46 50.89 11.53
C GLY A 321 -25.40 49.71 11.23
N SER A 322 -25.77 48.95 12.27
CA SER A 322 -26.94 48.06 12.42
C SER A 322 -27.57 47.37 11.18
N ASN A 323 -27.51 46.02 11.12
CA ASN A 323 -28.67 45.10 10.95
C ASN A 323 -28.32 43.63 10.56
N GLU A 324 -27.13 43.11 10.86
CA GLU A 324 -26.79 41.69 10.53
C GLU A 324 -27.01 40.68 11.69
N ALA A 325 -27.49 41.14 12.86
CA ALA A 325 -27.56 40.31 14.07
C ALA A 325 -28.86 39.52 14.25
N GLU A 326 -29.94 39.83 13.51
CA GLU A 326 -31.22 39.12 13.61
C GLU A 326 -31.33 37.93 12.63
N ASP A 327 -30.78 38.02 11.42
CA ASP A 327 -30.81 36.93 10.43
C ASP A 327 -29.90 35.75 10.81
N ALA A 328 -28.82 36.02 11.55
CA ALA A 328 -27.91 34.99 12.04
C ALA A 328 -28.54 34.07 13.12
N ARG A 329 -29.62 34.49 13.79
CA ARG A 329 -30.32 33.67 14.80
C ARG A 329 -31.41 32.78 14.22
N ALA A 330 -31.96 33.10 13.05
CA ALA A 330 -32.92 32.26 12.35
C ALA A 330 -32.25 31.05 11.68
N ALA A 331 -31.06 31.23 11.09
CA ALA A 331 -30.31 30.16 10.42
C ALA A 331 -29.81 29.04 11.37
N LYS A 332 -29.63 29.34 12.66
CA LYS A 332 -29.11 28.38 13.66
C LYS A 332 -30.17 27.41 14.20
N LYS A 333 -31.47 27.67 13.95
CA LYS A 333 -32.59 26.86 14.47
C LYS A 333 -33.10 25.76 13.51
N LEU A 334 -32.56 25.66 12.30
CA LEU A 334 -33.05 24.75 11.25
C LEU A 334 -32.05 23.68 10.77
N GLY A 335 -30.92 23.48 11.44
CA GLY A 335 -30.13 22.23 11.35
C GLY A 335 -29.70 21.79 9.94
N LEU A 336 -29.51 22.70 9.00
CA LEU A 336 -29.12 22.41 7.61
C LEU A 336 -28.00 23.36 7.18
N ALA A 337 -26.77 22.84 7.09
CA ALA A 337 -25.71 23.43 6.28
C ALA A 337 -24.69 22.36 5.87
N SER A 338 -25.16 21.39 5.10
CA SER A 338 -24.35 20.81 4.04
C SER A 338 -24.55 21.66 2.78
N ARG A 339 -23.47 22.20 2.18
CA ARG A 339 -23.16 22.14 0.74
C ARG A 339 -22.41 23.37 0.21
N LEU A 340 -21.51 23.04 -0.72
CA LEU A 340 -21.19 23.74 -1.98
C LEU A 340 -20.54 25.12 -1.88
N VAL A 341 -19.24 25.14 -2.19
CA VAL A 341 -18.65 26.27 -2.91
C VAL A 341 -18.33 25.80 -4.33
N TYR A 342 -19.16 26.24 -5.27
CA TYR A 342 -18.93 26.23 -6.71
C TYR A 342 -18.51 27.64 -7.13
N GLY A 343 -17.67 27.76 -8.16
CA GLY A 343 -17.39 29.03 -8.84
C GLY A 343 -16.15 28.90 -9.73
N ALA A 344 -16.13 29.28 -11.00
CA ALA A 344 -17.16 29.90 -11.84
C ALA A 344 -16.83 29.61 -13.33
N VAL A 345 -17.89 29.59 -14.13
CA VAL A 345 -17.87 29.66 -15.60
C VAL A 345 -17.39 31.05 -16.02
N VAL A 346 -16.56 31.14 -17.07
CA VAL A 346 -16.41 32.38 -17.87
C VAL A 346 -16.46 32.04 -19.36
N ARG A 347 -17.61 32.39 -19.95
CA ARG A 347 -17.89 32.84 -21.32
C ARG A 347 -18.81 34.05 -21.09
N ASP A 348 -18.80 35.16 -21.81
CA ASP A 348 -18.24 35.59 -23.10
C ASP A 348 -18.30 37.14 -23.13
N GLU A 349 -17.71 37.79 -24.14
CA GLU A 349 -18.24 38.97 -24.90
C GLU A 349 -17.14 39.85 -25.60
N SER A 350 -17.15 39.73 -26.93
CA SER A 350 -17.07 40.74 -28.01
C SER A 350 -16.31 42.08 -27.86
N SER A 351 -15.41 42.36 -28.82
CA SER A 351 -15.49 43.53 -29.72
C SER A 351 -14.49 43.45 -30.90
N ASP A 352 -15.04 43.38 -32.11
CA ASP A 352 -14.65 43.98 -33.40
C ASP A 352 -13.18 44.10 -33.83
N VAL A 353 -12.83 43.46 -34.97
CA VAL A 353 -12.20 44.11 -36.14
C VAL A 353 -12.61 43.36 -37.44
N ASP A 354 -13.07 44.15 -38.41
CA ASP A 354 -13.57 43.84 -39.76
C ASP A 354 -12.64 43.02 -40.70
N SER A 355 -13.30 42.30 -41.63
CA SER A 355 -13.20 42.43 -43.11
C SER A 355 -13.26 41.09 -43.87
N PRO A 356 -13.76 41.10 -45.13
CA PRO A 356 -14.78 40.16 -45.61
C PRO A 356 -14.25 39.13 -46.62
N PHE A 357 -14.97 38.02 -46.82
CA PHE A 357 -15.15 37.40 -48.14
C PHE A 357 -16.38 36.48 -48.12
N ASP A 358 -17.42 36.93 -48.80
CA ASP A 358 -18.57 36.14 -49.25
C ASP A 358 -18.14 35.15 -50.35
N GLU A 359 -18.70 33.94 -50.34
CA GLU A 359 -19.40 33.39 -51.52
C GLU A 359 -20.20 32.11 -51.18
N ASN A 360 -21.50 32.19 -51.41
CA ASN A 360 -22.46 31.09 -51.46
C ASN A 360 -22.18 30.14 -52.63
N ALA A 361 -22.38 28.82 -52.45
CA ALA A 361 -22.96 27.97 -53.49
C ALA A 361 -23.55 26.66 -52.94
N ASN A 362 -24.77 26.38 -53.38
CA ASN A 362 -25.65 25.28 -53.00
C ASN A 362 -25.23 23.89 -53.55
N GLY A 363 -25.56 22.84 -52.78
CA GLY A 363 -26.39 21.69 -53.18
C GLY A 363 -25.90 20.71 -54.26
N ALA A 364 -25.74 19.44 -53.87
CA ALA A 364 -26.07 18.29 -54.72
C ALA A 364 -26.27 17.00 -53.87
N GLN A 365 -27.45 16.39 -54.03
CA GLN A 365 -27.75 15.00 -53.65
C GLN A 365 -27.09 14.02 -54.63
N GLY A 366 -26.71 12.84 -54.14
CA GLY A 366 -26.38 11.67 -54.96
C GLY A 366 -25.81 10.55 -54.11
N GLY A 367 -26.58 9.48 -53.92
CA GLY A 367 -26.16 8.31 -53.13
C GLY A 367 -25.48 7.22 -53.95
N SER A 368 -24.72 6.37 -53.27
CA SER A 368 -24.65 4.91 -53.43
C SER A 368 -23.59 4.35 -52.48
N ASP A 369 -23.86 3.13 -52.02
CA ASP A 369 -22.92 2.16 -51.44
C ASP A 369 -22.57 2.27 -49.93
N GLU A 370 -23.51 1.78 -49.11
CA GLU A 370 -23.22 1.15 -47.82
C GLU A 370 -22.35 -0.10 -48.03
N VAL A 371 -21.05 0.03 -47.76
CA VAL A 371 -20.20 -1.08 -47.35
C VAL A 371 -19.53 -0.65 -46.05
N ASP A 372 -19.93 -1.28 -44.95
CA ASP A 372 -19.39 -1.11 -43.59
C ASP A 372 -17.88 -1.42 -43.57
N ALA A 373 -17.08 -0.43 -43.94
CA ALA A 373 -15.65 -0.41 -43.70
C ALA A 373 -15.42 0.20 -42.31
N VAL A 374 -14.96 -0.63 -41.37
CA VAL A 374 -14.39 -0.22 -40.09
C VAL A 374 -13.17 0.66 -40.36
N HIS A 375 -13.40 1.96 -40.57
CA HIS A 375 -12.35 2.97 -40.67
C HIS A 375 -11.78 3.28 -39.28
N VAL A 376 -10.92 2.37 -38.79
CA VAL A 376 -9.96 2.69 -37.72
C VAL A 376 -8.63 3.05 -38.39
N THR A 377 -8.64 4.15 -39.12
CA THR A 377 -7.47 4.70 -39.83
C THR A 377 -7.35 6.20 -39.60
N ALA A 378 -7.04 6.60 -38.37
CA ALA A 378 -6.32 7.83 -38.08
C ALA A 378 -5.72 7.73 -36.67
N ILE A 379 -4.45 8.08 -36.52
CA ILE A 379 -3.90 8.46 -35.21
C ILE A 379 -4.70 9.69 -34.80
N ASP A 380 -5.59 9.58 -33.82
CA ASP A 380 -6.44 10.72 -33.46
C ASP A 380 -5.57 11.78 -32.76
N PRO A 381 -5.30 12.93 -33.42
CA PRO A 381 -4.46 13.98 -32.85
C PRO A 381 -5.08 14.59 -31.60
N LYS A 382 -6.39 14.39 -31.34
CA LYS A 382 -7.03 14.80 -30.07
C LYS A 382 -6.50 14.06 -28.85
N PHE A 383 -5.88 12.89 -28.98
CA PHE A 383 -5.52 12.06 -27.81
C PHE A 383 -4.03 12.08 -27.46
N ASN A 384 -3.22 12.87 -28.18
CA ASN A 384 -1.77 12.84 -28.08
C ASN A 384 -1.17 14.07 -27.36
N TYR A 385 -1.82 14.55 -26.29
CA TYR A 385 -1.26 15.59 -25.43
C TYR A 385 -0.61 14.99 -24.17
N LEU A 386 0.60 15.46 -23.91
CA LEU A 386 1.26 15.33 -22.62
C LEU A 386 0.47 16.14 -21.58
N LYS A 387 -0.43 15.51 -20.84
CA LYS A 387 -1.13 16.17 -19.72
C LYS A 387 -0.33 15.98 -18.45
N TYR A 388 -0.17 17.04 -17.65
CA TYR A 388 0.42 16.98 -16.33
C TYR A 388 -0.64 17.30 -15.28
N ASP A 389 -0.61 16.60 -14.15
CA ASP A 389 -1.39 16.96 -12.96
C ASP A 389 -0.83 18.23 -12.29
N GLU A 390 -1.59 18.84 -11.38
CA GLU A 390 -1.14 19.97 -10.53
C GLU A 390 0.16 19.64 -9.78
N SER A 391 0.37 18.37 -9.44
CA SER A 391 1.59 17.86 -8.80
C SER A 391 2.80 17.74 -9.75
N GLY A 392 2.61 18.00 -11.05
CA GLY A 392 3.63 17.88 -12.09
C GLY A 392 3.88 16.43 -12.55
N VAL A 393 2.98 15.51 -12.22
CA VAL A 393 3.02 14.09 -12.63
C VAL A 393 2.53 13.97 -14.06
N ARG A 394 3.26 13.23 -14.90
CA ARG A 394 2.87 12.97 -16.30
C ARG A 394 1.69 12.01 -16.35
N MET A 395 0.62 12.41 -17.00
CA MET A 395 -0.60 11.64 -17.17
C MET A 395 -0.64 11.03 -18.57
N PHE A 396 -0.78 9.70 -18.68
CA PHE A 396 -0.78 8.98 -19.96
C PHE A 396 -2.20 8.74 -20.47
N ASP A 397 -2.34 8.26 -21.71
CA ASP A 397 -3.66 7.96 -22.31
C ASP A 397 -4.45 7.02 -21.38
N PRO A 398 -5.66 7.42 -20.91
CA PRO A 398 -6.46 6.62 -19.98
C PRO A 398 -6.79 5.23 -20.53
N ARG A 399 -6.90 5.09 -21.87
CA ARG A 399 -7.20 3.81 -22.52
C ARG A 399 -6.03 2.84 -22.37
N ALA A 400 -4.80 3.33 -22.50
CA ALA A 400 -3.60 2.52 -22.28
C ALA A 400 -3.44 2.16 -20.80
N GLU A 401 -3.68 3.10 -19.88
CA GLU A 401 -3.65 2.82 -18.44
C GLU A 401 -4.75 1.83 -18.00
N TYR A 402 -5.94 1.89 -18.61
CA TYR A 402 -7.04 0.96 -18.34
C TYR A 402 -6.65 -0.50 -18.58
N MET A 403 -5.72 -0.77 -19.49
CA MET A 403 -5.26 -2.13 -19.78
C MET A 403 -4.54 -2.77 -18.60
N PHE A 404 -3.89 -1.96 -17.77
CA PHE A 404 -3.21 -2.40 -16.56
C PHE A 404 -4.17 -2.62 -15.40
N ARG A 405 -5.43 -2.19 -15.49
CA ARG A 405 -6.44 -2.38 -14.43
C ARG A 405 -6.60 -3.83 -14.05
N MET A 406 -6.73 -4.72 -15.04
CA MET A 406 -6.88 -6.17 -14.79
C MET A 406 -5.61 -6.78 -14.20
N LEU A 407 -4.45 -6.34 -14.70
CA LEU A 407 -3.16 -6.77 -14.17
C LEU A 407 -3.00 -6.32 -12.71
N GLN A 408 -3.46 -5.12 -12.37
CA GLN A 408 -3.37 -4.59 -11.01
C GLN A 408 -4.19 -5.38 -9.99
N VAL A 409 -5.38 -5.85 -10.39
CA VAL A 409 -6.19 -6.72 -9.52
C VAL A 409 -5.40 -7.96 -9.11
N VAL A 410 -4.69 -8.56 -10.07
CA VAL A 410 -3.88 -9.76 -9.84
C VAL A 410 -2.64 -9.43 -9.01
N THR A 411 -1.92 -8.35 -9.31
CA THR A 411 -0.71 -7.98 -8.56
C THR A 411 -1.05 -7.61 -7.12
N ALA A 412 -2.18 -6.94 -6.88
CA ALA A 412 -2.68 -6.68 -5.52
C ALA A 412 -3.00 -7.98 -4.78
N ALA A 413 -3.60 -8.98 -5.45
CA ALA A 413 -3.86 -10.30 -4.87
C ALA A 413 -2.57 -11.06 -4.53
N CYS A 414 -1.56 -11.04 -5.40
CA CYS A 414 -0.26 -11.68 -5.16
C CYS A 414 0.50 -10.97 -4.04
N THR A 415 0.48 -9.63 -4.04
CA THR A 415 1.06 -8.81 -2.97
C THR A 415 0.40 -9.10 -1.64
N SER A 416 -0.93 -9.26 -1.61
CA SER A 416 -1.68 -9.64 -0.41
C SER A 416 -1.31 -11.05 0.09
N LEU A 417 -1.04 -12.00 -0.79
CA LEU A 417 -0.54 -13.31 -0.40
C LEU A 417 0.86 -13.22 0.23
N ALA A 418 1.78 -12.48 -0.40
CA ALA A 418 3.11 -12.24 0.15
C ALA A 418 3.04 -11.53 1.52
N HIS A 419 2.17 -10.53 1.62
CA HIS A 419 1.91 -9.77 2.84
C HIS A 419 1.41 -10.67 3.98
N GLY A 420 0.39 -11.49 3.73
CA GLY A 420 -0.15 -12.41 4.73
C GLY A 420 0.89 -13.39 5.27
N SER A 421 1.81 -13.86 4.41
CA SER A 421 2.91 -14.74 4.84
C SER A 421 3.89 -14.06 5.79
N ASN A 422 4.16 -12.77 5.57
CA ASN A 422 5.13 -12.02 6.37
C ASN A 422 4.50 -11.49 7.66
N ASP A 423 3.25 -11.03 7.61
CA ASP A 423 2.62 -10.28 8.70
C ASP A 423 1.91 -11.16 9.73
N VAL A 424 1.57 -12.41 9.39
CA VAL A 424 1.07 -13.38 10.37
C VAL A 424 2.12 -13.66 11.46
N SER A 425 3.40 -13.55 11.13
CA SER A 425 4.52 -13.81 12.03
C SER A 425 4.54 -12.88 13.25
N ASN A 426 4.04 -11.67 13.11
CA ASN A 426 4.01 -10.66 14.17
C ASN A 426 3.08 -11.06 15.31
N ALA A 427 1.94 -11.70 14.99
CA ALA A 427 1.02 -12.25 15.97
C ALA A 427 1.43 -13.67 16.41
N ILE A 428 1.73 -14.52 15.42
CA ILE A 428 1.88 -15.95 15.66
C ILE A 428 3.28 -16.33 16.13
N GLY A 429 4.33 -15.57 15.84
CA GLY A 429 5.66 -15.84 16.37
C GLY A 429 5.70 -15.82 17.90
N PRO A 430 5.31 -14.70 18.55
CA PRO A 430 5.20 -14.63 20.01
C PRO A 430 4.22 -15.67 20.57
N TYR A 431 3.06 -15.86 19.93
CA TYR A 431 2.06 -16.80 20.43
C TYR A 431 2.49 -18.27 20.30
N ALA A 432 3.21 -18.63 19.24
CA ALA A 432 3.78 -19.95 19.06
C ALA A 432 4.80 -20.27 20.14
N ALA A 433 5.63 -19.29 20.55
CA ALA A 433 6.53 -19.46 21.69
C ALA A 433 5.76 -19.71 23.00
N ILE A 434 4.70 -18.95 23.27
CA ILE A 434 3.82 -19.16 24.44
C ILE A 434 3.23 -20.57 24.41
N TYR A 435 2.67 -20.98 23.27
CA TYR A 435 2.01 -22.27 23.12
C TYR A 435 2.99 -23.45 23.24
N GLN A 436 4.19 -23.31 22.68
CA GLN A 436 5.23 -24.35 22.78
C GLN A 436 5.66 -24.55 24.23
N VAL A 437 6.01 -23.48 24.95
CA VAL A 437 6.41 -23.61 26.36
C VAL A 437 5.26 -24.15 27.22
N TYR A 438 4.01 -23.75 26.95
CA TYR A 438 2.84 -24.31 27.62
C TYR A 438 2.73 -25.83 27.42
N ARG A 439 3.04 -26.34 26.23
CA ARG A 439 2.92 -27.77 25.88
C ARG A 439 4.10 -28.61 26.35
N THR A 440 5.32 -28.10 26.24
CA THR A 440 6.55 -28.87 26.49
C THR A 440 7.17 -28.59 27.85
N GLY A 441 6.85 -27.45 28.46
CA GLY A 441 7.53 -26.94 29.66
C GLY A 441 8.94 -26.43 29.41
N ASN A 442 9.44 -26.45 28.16
CA ASN A 442 10.82 -26.12 27.82
C ASN A 442 10.89 -24.94 26.86
N VAL A 443 11.95 -24.14 27.01
CA VAL A 443 12.30 -23.09 26.05
C VAL A 443 13.04 -23.71 24.87
N ALA A 444 12.30 -24.04 23.82
CA ALA A 444 12.86 -24.47 22.55
C ALA A 444 12.41 -23.51 21.44
N SER A 445 13.16 -23.47 20.33
CA SER A 445 12.71 -22.74 19.15
C SER A 445 11.44 -23.40 18.60
N ALA A 446 10.44 -22.60 18.20
CA ALA A 446 9.20 -23.07 17.60
C ALA A 446 9.41 -23.46 16.14
N ALA A 447 10.35 -24.36 15.88
CA ALA A 447 10.82 -24.73 14.54
C ALA A 447 9.69 -25.26 13.62
N ASN A 448 8.57 -25.72 14.20
CA ASN A 448 7.38 -26.10 13.46
C ASN A 448 6.14 -25.48 14.10
N VAL A 449 5.77 -24.28 13.63
CA VAL A 449 4.53 -23.62 14.03
C VAL A 449 3.33 -24.43 13.55
N GLU A 450 2.46 -24.84 14.48
CA GLU A 450 1.25 -25.62 14.16
C GLU A 450 0.30 -24.82 13.26
N VAL A 451 -0.31 -25.50 12.28
CA VAL A 451 -1.12 -24.86 11.23
C VAL A 451 -2.32 -24.09 11.80
N TRP A 452 -2.94 -24.58 12.88
CA TRP A 452 -4.09 -23.89 13.48
C TRP A 452 -3.72 -22.53 14.10
N LEU A 453 -2.47 -22.37 14.58
CA LEU A 453 -1.95 -21.07 15.04
C LEU A 453 -1.90 -20.09 13.87
N LEU A 454 -1.41 -20.54 12.71
CA LEU A 454 -1.40 -19.72 11.49
C LEU A 454 -2.82 -19.40 11.01
N CYS A 455 -3.77 -20.34 11.12
CA CYS A 455 -5.17 -20.09 10.82
C CYS A 455 -5.78 -19.01 11.73
N LEU A 456 -5.44 -19.02 13.02
CA LEU A 456 -5.87 -17.99 13.97
C LEU A 456 -5.35 -16.60 13.55
N GLY A 457 -4.07 -16.52 13.21
CA GLY A 457 -3.46 -15.27 12.74
C GLY A 457 -4.03 -14.79 11.41
N GLY A 458 -4.17 -15.68 10.42
CA GLY A 458 -4.79 -15.37 9.13
C GLY A 458 -6.23 -14.87 9.29
N ALA A 459 -7.03 -15.52 10.13
CA ALA A 459 -8.40 -15.09 10.42
C ALA A 459 -8.43 -13.69 11.08
N GLY A 460 -7.52 -13.43 12.02
CA GLY A 460 -7.38 -12.11 12.65
C GLY A 460 -7.08 -11.01 11.63
N ILE A 461 -6.11 -11.22 10.73
CA ILE A 461 -5.77 -10.25 9.66
C ILE A 461 -7.01 -9.89 8.83
N VAL A 462 -7.79 -10.90 8.42
CA VAL A 462 -8.99 -10.68 7.60
C VAL A 462 -10.07 -9.92 8.37
N VAL A 463 -10.30 -10.26 9.63
CA VAL A 463 -11.27 -9.56 10.50
C VAL A 463 -10.86 -8.10 10.70
N GLY A 464 -9.58 -7.86 11.00
CA GLY A 464 -9.04 -6.52 11.23
C GLY A 464 -9.22 -5.59 10.03
N LEU A 465 -8.93 -6.08 8.83
CA LEU A 465 -9.21 -5.37 7.59
C LEU A 465 -10.69 -5.03 7.48
N ALA A 466 -11.56 -6.03 7.63
CA ALA A 466 -12.99 -5.89 7.41
C ALA A 466 -13.61 -4.85 8.35
N THR A 467 -13.07 -4.70 9.56
CA THR A 467 -13.56 -3.74 10.56
C THR A 467 -12.92 -2.36 10.48
N PHE A 468 -11.59 -2.27 10.40
CA PHE A 468 -10.85 -1.02 10.63
C PHE A 468 -9.87 -0.65 9.50
N GLY A 469 -9.80 -1.40 8.40
CA GLY A 469 -8.85 -1.12 7.31
C GLY A 469 -9.21 0.08 6.43
N LEU A 470 -10.48 0.49 6.38
CA LEU A 470 -10.98 1.51 5.46
C LEU A 470 -10.31 2.91 5.64
N PRO A 471 -10.15 3.44 6.86
CA PRO A 471 -9.52 4.75 7.06
C PRO A 471 -8.06 4.80 6.57
N ILE A 472 -7.28 3.76 6.85
CA ILE A 472 -5.87 3.67 6.43
C ILE A 472 -5.75 3.51 4.91
N MET A 473 -6.62 2.69 4.31
CA MET A 473 -6.68 2.50 2.86
C MET A 473 -6.90 3.82 2.11
N ARG A 474 -7.82 4.67 2.61
CA ARG A 474 -8.06 6.02 2.06
C ARG A 474 -6.85 6.92 2.21
N LEU A 475 -6.13 6.83 3.32
CA LEU A 475 -4.93 7.65 3.54
C LEU A 475 -3.81 7.31 2.55
N LEU A 476 -3.49 6.03 2.41
CA LEU A 476 -2.40 5.55 1.54
C LEU A 476 -2.75 5.74 0.06
N GLY A 477 -3.99 5.42 -0.31
CA GLY A 477 -4.45 5.48 -1.70
C GLY A 477 -4.78 6.87 -2.22
N GLU A 478 -5.22 7.81 -1.37
CA GLU A 478 -5.69 9.13 -1.83
C GLU A 478 -4.70 10.27 -1.57
N LYS A 479 -3.76 10.17 -0.61
CA LYS A 479 -2.97 11.34 -0.15
C LYS A 479 -1.47 11.30 -0.44
N LEU A 480 -0.88 10.12 -0.70
CA LEU A 480 0.58 9.99 -0.81
C LEU A 480 1.10 10.32 -2.22
N ALA A 481 0.51 9.75 -3.26
CA ALA A 481 0.92 9.94 -4.65
C ALA A 481 -0.26 9.78 -5.62
N VAL A 482 -0.12 10.34 -6.82
CA VAL A 482 -1.07 10.10 -7.93
C VAL A 482 -0.88 8.65 -8.40
N LEU A 483 -1.82 7.79 -8.02
CA LEU A 483 -1.79 6.36 -8.30
C LEU A 483 -2.64 6.02 -9.52
N THR A 484 -1.98 5.83 -10.65
CA THR A 484 -2.58 5.23 -11.86
C THR A 484 -2.34 3.73 -11.86
N PRO A 485 -3.14 2.90 -12.56
CA PRO A 485 -3.00 1.45 -12.52
C PRO A 485 -1.59 0.92 -12.81
N VAL A 486 -0.89 1.48 -13.82
CA VAL A 486 0.49 1.06 -14.16
C VAL A 486 1.47 1.31 -13.01
N ARG A 487 1.37 2.47 -12.36
CA ARG A 487 2.20 2.82 -11.20
C ARG A 487 1.90 1.90 -10.02
N GLY A 488 0.62 1.61 -9.79
CA GLY A 488 0.16 0.66 -8.79
C GLY A 488 0.73 -0.74 -9.01
N CYS A 489 0.57 -1.30 -10.22
CA CYS A 489 1.15 -2.60 -10.58
C CYS A 489 2.66 -2.64 -10.30
N ALA A 490 3.41 -1.63 -10.74
CA ALA A 490 4.86 -1.60 -10.56
C ALA A 490 5.25 -1.53 -9.08
N ALA A 491 4.51 -0.78 -8.26
CA ALA A 491 4.75 -0.68 -6.82
C ALA A 491 4.41 -1.98 -6.09
N GLU A 492 3.27 -2.59 -6.42
CA GLU A 492 2.78 -3.86 -5.88
C GLU A 492 3.79 -4.98 -6.17
N VAL A 493 4.16 -5.18 -7.44
CA VAL A 493 5.10 -6.25 -7.85
C VAL A 493 6.45 -6.10 -7.19
N ALA A 494 6.99 -4.87 -7.14
CA ALA A 494 8.27 -4.63 -6.49
C ALA A 494 8.23 -4.89 -4.97
N THR A 495 7.10 -4.57 -4.34
CA THR A 495 6.89 -4.80 -2.90
C THR A 495 6.77 -6.30 -2.63
N ALA A 496 5.91 -7.00 -3.36
CA ALA A 496 5.71 -8.44 -3.22
C ALA A 496 7.00 -9.23 -3.46
N LEU A 497 7.79 -8.82 -4.46
CA LEU A 497 9.11 -9.38 -4.76
C LEU A 497 10.04 -9.34 -3.54
N VAL A 498 10.21 -8.16 -2.95
CA VAL A 498 11.13 -7.96 -1.82
C VAL A 498 10.63 -8.62 -0.54
N VAL A 499 9.33 -8.53 -0.25
CA VAL A 499 8.71 -9.16 0.92
C VAL A 499 8.80 -10.69 0.83
N SER A 500 8.51 -11.27 -0.33
CA SER A 500 8.56 -12.72 -0.53
C SER A 500 10.00 -13.25 -0.47
N LEU A 501 10.96 -12.52 -1.06
CA LEU A 501 12.38 -12.85 -0.98
C LEU A 501 12.86 -12.86 0.48
N ALA A 502 12.53 -11.82 1.25
CA ALA A 502 12.90 -11.75 2.66
C ALA A 502 12.25 -12.87 3.49
N SER A 503 10.97 -13.16 3.22
CA SER A 503 10.23 -14.23 3.88
C SER A 503 10.84 -15.62 3.63
N THR A 504 11.35 -15.86 2.41
CA THR A 504 12.05 -17.11 2.05
C THR A 504 13.29 -17.35 2.91
N TYR A 505 13.95 -16.28 3.37
CA TYR A 505 15.11 -16.35 4.26
C TYR A 505 14.76 -16.14 5.74
N GLY A 506 13.46 -16.10 6.08
CA GLY A 506 12.99 -15.86 7.43
C GLY A 506 13.37 -14.48 7.99
N ILE A 507 13.67 -13.51 7.11
CA ILE A 507 14.05 -12.15 7.50
C ILE A 507 12.76 -11.34 7.66
N PRO A 508 12.41 -10.90 8.89
CA PRO A 508 11.23 -10.10 9.14
C PRO A 508 11.43 -8.71 8.54
N VAL A 509 10.63 -8.37 7.53
CA VAL A 509 10.68 -7.07 6.84
C VAL A 509 9.36 -6.33 6.96
N SER A 510 9.43 -5.01 7.00
CA SER A 510 8.23 -4.17 7.01
C SER A 510 7.69 -4.00 5.59
N SER A 511 6.49 -4.53 5.34
CA SER A 511 5.76 -4.32 4.09
C SER A 511 5.45 -2.83 3.85
N THR A 512 5.14 -2.07 4.92
CA THR A 512 4.94 -0.62 4.91
C THR A 512 6.17 0.12 4.35
N HIS A 513 7.38 -0.34 4.70
CA HIS A 513 8.60 0.28 4.18
C HIS A 513 8.78 -0.03 2.70
N CYS A 514 8.59 -1.30 2.32
CA CYS A 514 8.74 -1.75 0.93
C CYS A 514 7.84 -0.96 -0.02
N ILE A 515 6.54 -0.85 0.30
CA ILE A 515 5.60 -0.10 -0.55
C ILE A 515 5.89 1.40 -0.55
N THR A 516 6.30 1.97 0.59
CA THR A 516 6.69 3.38 0.67
C THR A 516 7.90 3.66 -0.22
N GLY A 517 8.92 2.78 -0.19
CA GLY A 517 10.11 2.86 -1.03
C GLY A 517 9.77 2.76 -2.51
N ALA A 518 8.88 1.82 -2.88
CA ALA A 518 8.39 1.63 -4.23
C ALA A 518 7.67 2.88 -4.77
N VAL A 519 6.70 3.42 -4.01
CA VAL A 519 5.93 4.63 -4.39
C VAL A 519 6.83 5.87 -4.44
N LEU A 520 7.78 5.99 -3.50
CA LEU A 520 8.76 7.07 -3.48
C LEU A 520 9.64 7.06 -4.73
N ALA A 521 10.13 5.90 -5.15
CA ALA A 521 10.95 5.77 -6.34
C ALA A 521 10.17 6.06 -7.63
N ILE A 522 8.93 5.59 -7.76
CA ILE A 522 8.04 5.96 -8.87
C ILE A 522 7.84 7.49 -8.91
N SER A 523 7.62 8.10 -7.74
CA SER A 523 7.50 9.55 -7.63
C SER A 523 8.78 10.28 -8.09
N MET A 524 9.96 9.74 -7.76
CA MET A 524 11.24 10.28 -8.26
C MET A 524 11.36 10.17 -9.79
N VAL A 525 10.90 9.07 -10.40
CA VAL A 525 10.90 8.88 -11.85
C VAL A 525 9.96 9.86 -12.56
N ASP A 526 8.84 10.22 -11.94
CA ASP A 526 7.87 11.16 -12.51
C ASP A 526 8.28 12.63 -12.36
N VAL A 527 8.45 13.10 -11.12
CA VAL A 527 8.65 14.53 -10.83
C VAL A 527 10.10 14.92 -10.61
N GLY A 528 11.00 13.94 -10.44
CA GLY A 528 12.42 14.14 -10.15
C GLY A 528 12.72 14.27 -8.65
N PHE A 529 13.94 13.89 -8.26
CA PHE A 529 14.40 13.83 -6.86
C PHE A 529 14.16 15.12 -6.05
N ARG A 530 14.38 16.29 -6.66
CA ARG A 530 14.24 17.60 -5.98
C ARG A 530 12.79 18.01 -5.69
N ARG A 531 11.81 17.41 -6.37
CA ARG A 531 10.38 17.75 -6.21
C ARG A 531 9.64 16.82 -5.25
N VAL A 532 10.31 15.75 -4.80
CA VAL A 532 9.79 14.85 -3.76
C VAL A 532 9.64 15.60 -2.44
N ARG A 533 8.55 15.31 -1.72
CA ARG A 533 8.25 15.89 -0.40
C ARG A 533 9.07 15.18 0.70
N TRP A 534 10.37 15.47 0.77
CA TRP A 534 11.30 14.82 1.72
C TRP A 534 10.89 14.92 3.19
N ALA A 535 10.21 16.00 3.59
CA ALA A 535 9.68 16.15 4.95
C ALA A 535 8.66 15.06 5.30
N LEU A 536 7.84 14.61 4.34
CA LEU A 536 6.90 13.52 4.53
C LEU A 536 7.63 12.19 4.73
N VAL A 537 8.64 11.92 3.89
CA VAL A 537 9.47 10.70 4.00
C VAL A 537 10.17 10.65 5.37
N LEU A 538 10.79 11.76 5.79
CA LEU A 538 11.44 11.84 7.11
C LEU A 538 10.44 11.60 8.25
N LYS A 539 9.24 12.19 8.18
CA LYS A 539 8.18 11.97 9.16
C LYS A 539 7.78 10.50 9.28
N MET A 540 7.74 9.76 8.16
CA MET A 540 7.45 8.32 8.17
C MET A 540 8.55 7.53 8.88
N TYR A 541 9.82 7.75 8.53
CA TYR A 541 10.96 7.08 9.19
C TYR A 541 11.03 7.37 10.69
N VAL A 542 10.78 8.61 11.10
CA VAL A 542 10.70 8.98 12.53
C VAL A 542 9.57 8.20 13.21
N GLY A 543 8.40 8.09 12.58
CA GLY A 543 7.27 7.32 13.09
C GLY A 543 7.58 5.82 13.26
N TRP A 544 8.38 5.24 12.38
CA TRP A 544 8.79 3.84 12.44
C TRP A 544 9.77 3.57 13.58
N VAL A 545 10.77 4.44 13.76
CA VAL A 545 11.69 4.36 14.92
C VAL A 545 10.93 4.58 16.23
N PHE A 546 10.01 5.56 16.24
CA PHE A 546 9.17 5.84 17.42
C PHE A 546 8.30 4.65 17.81
N THR A 547 7.73 3.94 16.83
CA THR A 547 6.95 2.71 17.05
C THR A 547 7.73 1.67 17.84
N LEU A 548 8.99 1.43 17.49
CA LEU A 548 9.84 0.48 18.20
C LEU A 548 10.07 0.89 19.65
N ILE A 549 10.38 2.17 19.88
CA ILE A 549 10.69 2.68 21.23
C ILE A 549 9.47 2.59 22.12
N VAL A 550 8.30 3.03 21.64
CA VAL A 550 7.07 3.03 22.42
C VAL A 550 6.66 1.61 22.82
N THR A 551 6.71 0.67 21.88
CA THR A 551 6.33 -0.72 22.16
C THR A 551 7.33 -1.44 23.07
N ALA A 552 8.63 -1.13 22.95
CA ALA A 552 9.64 -1.60 23.91
C ALA A 552 9.35 -1.11 25.32
N ILE A 553 9.02 0.18 25.49
CA ILE A 553 8.69 0.75 26.80
C ILE A 553 7.42 0.12 27.38
N ILE A 554 6.34 0.00 26.59
CA ILE A 554 5.07 -0.59 27.08
C ILE A 554 5.29 -2.04 27.50
N SER A 555 5.99 -2.84 26.68
CA SER A 555 6.29 -4.24 27.00
C SER A 555 7.17 -4.36 28.24
N ALA A 556 8.21 -3.52 28.35
CA ALA A 556 9.08 -3.45 29.52
C ALA A 556 8.29 -3.11 30.80
N CYS A 557 7.37 -2.15 30.74
CA CYS A 557 6.53 -1.77 31.88
C CYS A 557 5.60 -2.91 32.32
N PHE A 558 4.88 -3.54 31.38
CA PHE A 558 4.00 -4.68 31.68
C PHE A 558 4.77 -5.88 32.25
N PHE A 559 5.94 -6.14 31.68
CA PHE A 559 6.79 -7.22 32.14
C PHE A 559 7.35 -6.94 33.54
N ALA A 560 7.91 -5.75 33.76
CA ALA A 560 8.42 -5.31 35.06
C ALA A 560 7.34 -5.37 36.14
N GLN A 561 6.12 -4.92 35.83
CA GLN A 561 4.98 -5.00 36.76
C GLN A 561 4.69 -6.45 37.16
N GLY A 562 4.69 -7.38 36.21
CA GLY A 562 4.36 -8.78 36.48
C GLY A 562 5.43 -9.51 37.30
N ILE A 563 6.71 -9.33 36.96
CA ILE A 563 7.81 -9.99 37.68
C ILE A 563 8.06 -9.40 39.08
N THR A 564 7.71 -8.14 39.31
CA THR A 564 7.86 -7.47 40.62
C THR A 564 6.59 -7.53 41.47
N ALA A 565 5.50 -8.11 40.96
CA ALA A 565 4.25 -8.22 41.69
C ALA A 565 4.46 -9.04 42.99
N PRO A 566 3.96 -8.55 44.14
CA PRO A 566 4.12 -9.24 45.41
C PRO A 566 3.38 -10.58 45.38
N VAL A 567 4.13 -11.68 45.50
CA VAL A 567 3.56 -13.02 45.62
C VAL A 567 3.01 -13.21 47.04
N PRO A 568 1.80 -13.77 47.24
CA PRO A 568 1.28 -14.06 48.57
C PRO A 568 2.27 -14.90 49.38
N ARG A 569 2.49 -14.53 50.65
CA ARG A 569 3.42 -15.24 51.54
C ARG A 569 3.04 -16.73 51.64
N GLY A 570 3.88 -17.62 51.12
CA GLY A 570 3.72 -19.08 51.29
C GLY A 570 4.16 -19.97 50.11
N SER A 571 4.59 -19.42 48.98
CA SER A 571 4.82 -20.19 47.74
C SER A 571 6.20 -20.02 47.10
N ARG A 572 7.27 -19.87 47.90
CA ARG A 572 8.66 -19.93 47.40
C ARG A 572 9.29 -21.26 47.73
#